data_AF-A0A816XWW2-F1
#
_entry.id   AF-A0A816XWW2-F1
#
_cell.length_a   1.000
_cell.length_b   1.000
_cell.length_c   1.000
_cell.angle_alpha   90.00
_cell.angle_beta   90.00
_cell.angle_gamma   90.00
#
_symmetry.space_group_name_H-M   'P 1'
#
loop_
_entity.id
_entity.type
_entity.pdbx_description
1 polymer ?
#
loop_
_entity_poly.entity_id
_entity_poly.type
_entity_poly.pdbx_seq_one_letter_code
_entity_poly.pdbx_strand_id
1 'polypeptide(L)'
;GRGLHQLDRPADVLIDKETDSLIICDCGNDRVVRWSRRSGTTQGEILIDNIDCYGLAMDEQRNLYVSDLGKHEVSQYQLGEKDGTPVAGCYDEG
;
A
#
# COMPACT_ATOMS: atom_id res chain seq x y z
N GLY A 1 -8.06 -8.64 -11.37
CA GLY A 1 -9.31 -7.92 -11.71
C GLY A 1 -9.35 -6.60 -10.97
N ARG A 2 -10.01 -5.57 -11.53
CA ARG A 2 -9.91 -4.17 -11.04
C ARG A 2 -10.97 -3.77 -9.99
N GLY A 3 -12.04 -4.56 -9.84
CA GLY A 3 -13.07 -4.30 -8.84
C GLY A 3 -12.51 -4.30 -7.40
N LEU A 4 -13.16 -3.62 -6.46
CA LEU A 4 -12.72 -3.60 -5.05
C LEU A 4 -12.82 -4.96 -4.34
N HIS A 5 -13.61 -5.88 -4.90
CA HIS A 5 -13.71 -7.27 -4.47
C HIS A 5 -12.71 -8.20 -5.19
N GLN A 6 -11.76 -7.63 -5.94
CA GLN A 6 -10.77 -8.36 -6.72
C GLN A 6 -9.38 -7.74 -6.52
N LEU A 7 -8.36 -8.55 -6.76
CA LEU A 7 -6.96 -8.14 -6.85
C LEU A 7 -6.44 -8.48 -8.25
N ASP A 8 -5.38 -7.83 -8.68
CA ASP A 8 -4.62 -8.12 -9.88
C ASP A 8 -3.11 -8.10 -9.59
N ARG A 9 -2.46 -9.26 -9.76
CA ARG A 9 -1.04 -9.46 -9.47
C ARG A 9 -0.58 -8.88 -8.11
N PRO A 10 -1.22 -9.20 -6.97
CA PRO A 10 -0.77 -8.66 -5.69
C PRO A 10 0.68 -9.09 -5.42
N ALA A 11 1.54 -8.13 -5.08
CA ALA A 11 2.98 -8.35 -4.95
C ALA A 11 3.39 -8.64 -3.50
N ASP A 12 2.75 -7.97 -2.54
CA ASP A 12 3.10 -8.07 -1.12
C ASP A 12 1.87 -7.79 -0.22
N VAL A 13 1.95 -8.23 1.03
CA VAL A 13 0.90 -8.08 2.04
C VAL A 13 1.45 -7.98 3.45
N LEU A 14 0.86 -7.11 4.27
CA LEU A 14 1.10 -7.05 5.71
C LEU A 14 -0.19 -7.06 6.52
N ILE A 15 -0.08 -7.35 7.82
CA ILE A 15 -1.19 -7.36 8.76
C ILE A 15 -1.17 -6.08 9.59
N ASP A 16 -2.23 -5.27 9.49
CA ASP A 16 -2.52 -4.22 10.47
C ASP A 16 -3.30 -4.83 11.63
N LYS A 17 -2.59 -5.12 12.72
CA LYS A 17 -3.18 -5.71 13.94
C LYS A 17 -4.12 -4.75 14.66
N GLU A 18 -3.95 -3.44 14.51
CA GLU A 18 -4.79 -2.45 15.19
C GLU A 18 -6.20 -2.43 14.57
N THR A 19 -6.28 -2.49 13.24
CA THR A 19 -7.57 -2.51 12.53
C THR A 19 -8.08 -3.91 12.20
N ASP A 20 -7.30 -4.96 12.52
CA ASP A 20 -7.56 -6.35 12.13
C ASP A 20 -7.78 -6.50 10.61
N SER A 21 -6.85 -5.92 9.85
CA SER A 21 -6.91 -5.85 8.38
C SER A 21 -5.64 -6.33 7.71
N LEU A 22 -5.75 -6.73 6.44
CA LEU A 22 -4.63 -6.89 5.52
C LEU A 22 -4.42 -5.56 4.78
N ILE A 23 -3.16 -5.17 4.58
CA ILE A 23 -2.79 -4.12 3.64
C ILE A 23 -2.01 -4.81 2.52
N ILE A 24 -2.49 -4.65 1.28
CA ILE A 24 -2.07 -5.44 0.13
C ILE A 24 -1.58 -4.49 -0.95
N CYS A 25 -0.38 -4.73 -1.47
CA CYS A 25 0.09 -4.08 -2.68
C CYS A 25 -0.53 -4.80 -3.88
N ASP A 26 -1.51 -4.16 -4.49
CA ASP A 26 -2.27 -4.67 -5.62
C ASP A 26 -1.68 -4.10 -6.93
N CYS A 27 -0.42 -4.49 -7.22
CA CYS A 27 0.42 -3.77 -8.19
C CYS A 27 -0.11 -3.83 -9.63
N GLY A 28 -0.85 -4.88 -10.01
CA GLY A 28 -1.50 -4.92 -11.32
C GLY A 28 -2.63 -3.90 -11.49
N ASN A 29 -3.09 -3.30 -10.39
CA ASN A 29 -4.09 -2.24 -10.37
C ASN A 29 -3.52 -0.88 -9.91
N ASP A 30 -2.19 -0.74 -9.80
CA ASP A 30 -1.48 0.49 -9.40
C ASP A 30 -2.00 1.09 -8.07
N ARG A 31 -2.25 0.24 -7.07
CA ARG A 31 -2.86 0.66 -5.81
C ARG A 31 -2.42 -0.18 -4.61
N VAL A 32 -2.52 0.41 -3.43
CA VAL A 32 -2.47 -0.29 -2.15
C VAL A 32 -3.87 -0.31 -1.55
N VAL A 33 -4.34 -1.50 -1.16
CA VAL A 33 -5.69 -1.69 -0.61
C VAL A 33 -5.67 -2.26 0.80
N ARG A 34 -6.69 -1.91 1.58
CA ARG A 34 -6.98 -2.50 2.90
C ARG A 34 -8.16 -3.44 2.81
N TRP A 35 -8.00 -4.65 3.35
CA TRP A 35 -9.05 -5.66 3.49
C TRP A 35 -9.23 -6.02 4.96
N SER A 36 -10.41 -5.72 5.52
CA SER A 36 -10.78 -6.20 6.85
C SER A 36 -10.80 -7.73 6.89
N ARG A 37 -10.21 -8.32 7.92
CA ARG A 37 -10.24 -9.79 8.14
C ARG A 37 -11.51 -10.25 8.85
N ARG A 38 -12.35 -9.29 9.27
CA ARG A 38 -13.62 -9.59 9.94
C ARG A 38 -14.59 -10.26 8.97
N SER A 39 -15.40 -11.18 9.50
CA SER A 39 -16.42 -11.89 8.74
C SER A 39 -17.40 -10.93 8.06
N GLY A 40 -17.72 -11.20 6.79
CA GLY A 40 -18.68 -10.40 6.01
C GLY A 40 -18.05 -9.28 5.18
N THR A 41 -16.73 -9.09 5.23
CA THR A 41 -16.02 -8.18 4.33
C THR A 41 -16.02 -8.76 2.92
N THR A 42 -16.57 -8.03 1.94
CA THR A 42 -16.70 -8.49 0.54
C THR A 42 -15.85 -7.69 -0.44
N GLN A 43 -15.26 -6.58 0.00
CA GLN A 43 -14.46 -5.69 -0.83
C GLN A 43 -13.45 -4.92 0.01
N GLY A 44 -12.47 -4.35 -0.68
CA GLY A 44 -11.43 -3.53 -0.09
C GLY A 44 -11.69 -2.05 -0.16
N GLU A 45 -10.80 -1.34 0.50
CA GLU A 45 -10.69 0.11 0.49
C GLU A 45 -9.34 0.48 -0.11
N ILE A 46 -9.32 1.45 -1.01
CA ILE A 46 -8.06 1.97 -1.56
C ILE A 46 -7.45 2.90 -0.51
N LEU A 47 -6.23 2.59 -0.07
CA LEU A 47 -5.45 3.47 0.78
C LEU A 47 -4.62 4.44 -0.06
N ILE A 48 -3.96 3.92 -1.09
CA ILE A 48 -3.07 4.65 -1.99
C ILE A 48 -3.41 4.23 -3.43
N ASP A 49 -3.51 5.19 -4.34
CA ASP A 49 -3.69 4.96 -5.77
C ASP A 49 -2.53 5.55 -6.57
N ASN A 50 -2.46 5.21 -7.87
CA ASN A 50 -1.46 5.71 -8.81
C ASN A 50 -0.02 5.45 -8.34
N ILE A 51 0.23 4.24 -7.84
CA ILE A 51 1.53 3.82 -7.32
C ILE A 51 1.93 2.48 -7.95
N ASP A 52 3.16 2.40 -8.48
CA ASP A 52 3.74 1.13 -8.95
C ASP A 52 4.33 0.39 -7.74
N CYS A 53 3.45 0.01 -6.80
CA CYS A 53 3.86 -0.57 -5.54
C CYS A 53 4.51 -1.95 -5.74
N TYR A 54 5.40 -2.34 -4.83
CA TYR A 54 5.94 -3.69 -4.83
C TYR A 54 6.09 -4.29 -3.43
N GLY A 55 6.87 -3.66 -2.56
CA GLY A 55 7.06 -4.04 -1.16
C GLY A 55 6.32 -3.11 -0.20
N LEU A 56 5.89 -3.69 0.92
CA LEU A 56 5.21 -2.99 2.02
C LEU A 56 5.93 -3.22 3.35
N ALA A 57 6.01 -2.18 4.18
CA ALA A 57 6.37 -2.29 5.59
C ALA A 57 5.55 -1.29 6.43
N MET A 58 5.37 -1.56 7.71
CA MET A 58 4.69 -0.63 8.61
C MET A 58 5.41 -0.59 9.96
N ASP A 59 5.64 0.61 10.48
CA ASP A 59 6.27 0.80 11.79
C ASP A 59 5.25 0.80 12.95
N GLU A 60 5.75 0.90 14.18
CA GLU A 60 4.94 0.94 15.38
C GLU A 60 4.08 2.21 15.51
N GLN A 61 4.45 3.29 14.80
CA GLN A 61 3.68 4.52 14.72
C GLN A 61 2.63 4.48 13.59
N ARG A 62 2.52 3.35 12.90
CA ARG A 62 1.58 3.12 11.80
C ARG A 62 1.84 3.99 10.58
N ASN A 63 3.11 4.30 10.33
CA ASN A 63 3.52 4.79 9.04
C ASN A 63 3.68 3.61 8.09
N LEU A 64 3.04 3.69 6.93
CA LEU A 64 3.13 2.70 5.87
C LEU A 64 4.25 3.10 4.91
N TYR A 65 5.20 2.21 4.70
CA TYR A 65 6.30 2.39 3.76
C TYR A 65 6.01 1.55 2.53
N VAL A 66 6.03 2.18 1.36
CA VAL A 66 5.75 1.52 0.08
C VAL A 66 6.91 1.78 -0.86
N SER A 67 7.50 0.72 -1.41
CA SER A 67 8.45 0.87 -2.51
C SER A 67 7.68 1.13 -3.80
N ASP A 68 8.01 2.23 -4.49
CA ASP A 68 7.47 2.59 -5.80
C ASP A 68 8.52 2.25 -6.87
N LEU A 69 8.25 1.22 -7.68
CA LEU A 69 9.17 0.76 -8.72
C LEU A 69 9.33 1.79 -9.84
N GLY A 70 8.27 2.52 -10.16
CA GLY A 70 8.25 3.53 -11.22
C GLY A 70 9.05 4.78 -10.85
N LYS A 71 9.07 5.14 -9.56
CA LYS A 71 9.84 6.28 -9.04
C LYS A 71 11.21 5.92 -8.47
N HIS A 72 11.51 4.63 -8.33
CA HIS A 72 12.76 4.14 -7.74
C HIS A 72 12.98 4.60 -6.29
N GLU A 73 11.90 4.77 -5.53
CA GLU A 73 11.93 5.30 -4.18
C GLU A 73 11.15 4.41 -3.19
N VAL A 74 11.35 4.68 -1.90
CA VAL A 74 10.44 4.25 -0.84
C VAL A 74 9.78 5.48 -0.29
N SER A 75 8.45 5.52 -0.36
CA SER A 75 7.63 6.59 0.17
C SER A 75 6.96 6.15 1.48
N GLN A 76 7.01 7.02 2.47
CA GLN A 76 6.29 6.90 3.73
C GLN A 76 4.92 7.58 3.61
N TYR A 77 3.87 6.91 4.06
CA TYR A 77 2.51 7.39 4.10
C TYR A 77 1.99 7.29 5.54
N GLN A 78 1.45 8.39 6.06
CA GLN A 78 0.63 8.28 7.25
C GLN A 78 -0.69 7.62 6.87
N LEU A 79 -1.11 6.58 7.60
CA LEU A 79 -2.37 5.89 7.33
C LEU A 79 -3.56 6.85 7.32
N GLY A 80 -4.19 7.03 6.15
CA GLY A 80 -5.30 7.95 5.91
C GLY A 80 -4.93 9.16 5.04
N GLU A 81 -3.63 9.43 4.85
CA GLU A 81 -3.13 10.36 3.85
C GLU A 81 -2.95 9.65 2.51
N LYS A 82 -3.16 10.40 1.42
CA LYS A 82 -3.00 9.89 0.05
C LYS A 82 -1.63 10.18 -0.53
N ASP A 83 -0.97 11.21 -0.02
CA ASP A 83 0.32 11.69 -0.52
C ASP A 83 1.43 11.12 0.36
N GLY A 84 2.39 10.46 -0.29
CA GLY A 84 3.56 9.90 0.38
C GLY A 84 4.72 10.87 0.37
N THR A 85 5.58 10.78 1.38
CA THR A 85 6.87 11.48 1.41
C THR A 85 7.98 10.50 1.08
N PRO A 86 8.82 10.74 0.06
CA PRO A 86 9.99 9.92 -0.21
C PRO A 86 10.94 9.93 1.01
N VAL A 87 11.32 8.75 1.48
CA VAL A 87 12.23 8.57 2.63
C VAL A 87 13.50 7.79 2.30
N ALA A 88 13.55 7.13 1.13
CA ALA A 88 14.75 6.51 0.60
C ALA A 88 14.67 6.41 -0.93
N GLY A 89 15.82 6.32 -1.61
CA GLY A 89 15.88 6.24 -3.08
C GLY A 89 15.65 7.57 -3.80
N CYS A 90 15.59 8.68 -3.06
CA CYS A 90 15.64 10.02 -3.63
C CYS A 90 16.92 10.15 -4.46
N TYR A 91 16.74 10.29 -5.78
CA TYR A 91 17.78 10.81 -6.64
C TYR A 91 18.04 12.26 -6.20
N ASP A 92 19.20 12.52 -5.59
CA ASP A 92 19.78 13.84 -5.65
C ASP A 92 19.96 14.15 -7.15
N GLU A 93 19.15 15.07 -7.69
CA GLU A 93 19.54 15.76 -8.91
C GLU A 93 20.84 16.50 -8.58
N GLY A 94 21.96 15.97 -9.11
CA GLY A 94 23.20 16.73 -9.24
C GLY A 94 23.06 17.83 -10.27
#